data_AF-A0A939UR33-F1
#
_entry.id   AF-A0A939UR33-F1
#
_cell.length_a   1.000
_cell.length_b   1.000
_cell.length_c   1.000
_cell.angle_alpha   90.00
_cell.angle_beta   90.00
_cell.angle_gamma   90.00
#
_symmetry.space_group_name_H-M   'P 1'
#
loop_
_entity.id
_entity.type
_entity.pdbx_description
1 polymer ?
#
loop_
_entity_poly.entity_id
_entity_poly.type
_entity_poly.pdbx_seq_one_letter_code
_entity_poly.pdbx_strand_id
1 'polypeptide(L)'
;MKRMLCLWLLLLSAAALAGPKKTIVPGVTLEQTVTAGANPLVVNTVRADLTRPDIHVKTALGDEKVSSTGRQGVSSMTGSAAVGINADYFIMNGFRDPLNLCIRDGELLSEPGYGRTVIGFDSENKVYMGVPSFNGCIITASGERLDISGIDRARNQGERILYTGHMGPTTRSKYAAADAVLKPGDGDGTLRLCSGRPLTVTEVRPSSLNTPIPPGCFVLSAGGELGTRLCEVLRPGDTVTLTLGLSDEWNGVVNAAGGGPRLVRNGAVSVTGDREGFKADILEGRAPRSAIGFSADRKTLIIMTVDGRQKHSQGATLNELAELMIRAGARDAMNLDGGGSTALSVFGLVLNSPSERTERAVADCLTIVSDYRGAPIDFDPSLAGTVYRADQVYSLPMPEDADPSEFIWGTGGGIGYTLADNMLRTCSVSSRGTVGFVYDGIRYSWPVEVSAAPLEKAECRVSYYDPERKISRVYFRLIDKAGHPMIYSPVFVKLEGGVTDRLRHTTDSMGASVFD
;
A
#
# COMPACT_ATOMS: atom_id res chain seq x y z
N MET A 1 -57.73 -4.33 36.02
CA MET A 1 -56.96 -4.94 34.90
C MET A 1 -56.72 -3.89 33.82
N LYS A 2 -55.62 -3.13 33.89
CA LYS A 2 -55.13 -2.26 32.81
C LYS A 2 -53.76 -2.81 32.44
N ARG A 3 -53.63 -3.40 31.25
CA ARG A 3 -52.37 -3.99 30.77
C ARG A 3 -51.46 -2.87 30.25
N MET A 4 -50.30 -2.73 30.89
CA MET A 4 -49.15 -1.96 30.42
C MET A 4 -48.69 -2.51 29.05
N LEU A 5 -48.50 -1.60 28.10
CA LEU A 5 -47.82 -1.86 26.84
C LEU A 5 -46.32 -1.62 27.08
N CYS A 6 -45.53 -2.68 27.26
CA CYS A 6 -44.07 -2.59 27.21
C CYS A 6 -43.64 -2.64 25.73
N LEU A 7 -43.31 -1.48 25.15
CA LEU A 7 -42.56 -1.41 23.90
C LEU A 7 -41.11 -1.81 24.18
N TRP A 8 -40.69 -2.97 23.69
CA TRP A 8 -39.27 -3.31 23.58
C TRP A 8 -38.74 -2.66 22.30
N LEU A 9 -38.04 -1.53 22.46
CA LEU A 9 -37.16 -0.98 21.42
C LEU A 9 -35.92 -1.88 21.34
N LEU A 10 -35.96 -2.86 20.44
CA LEU A 10 -34.76 -3.55 19.96
C LEU A 10 -33.98 -2.56 19.08
N LEU A 11 -33.03 -1.85 19.68
CA LEU A 11 -31.90 -1.28 18.96
C LEU A 11 -31.12 -2.45 18.33
N LEU A 12 -31.38 -2.74 17.06
CA LEU A 12 -30.47 -3.53 16.23
C LEU A 12 -29.16 -2.73 16.13
N SER A 13 -28.23 -2.98 17.05
CA SER A 13 -26.83 -2.68 16.79
C SER A 13 -26.45 -3.44 15.51
N ALA A 14 -26.00 -2.72 14.48
CA ALA A 14 -25.43 -3.37 13.31
C ALA A 14 -24.30 -4.28 13.76
N ALA A 15 -24.52 -5.60 13.74
CA ALA A 15 -23.51 -6.57 14.11
C ALA A 15 -22.41 -6.51 13.04
N ALA A 16 -21.20 -6.12 13.45
CA ALA A 16 -20.02 -6.29 12.63
C ALA A 16 -19.77 -7.80 12.48
N LEU A 17 -19.70 -8.31 11.25
CA LEU A 17 -19.23 -9.66 11.01
C LEU A 17 -17.71 -9.57 10.81
N ALA A 18 -16.96 -9.88 11.86
CA ALA A 18 -15.54 -10.18 11.72
C ALA A 18 -15.41 -11.51 10.98
N GLY A 19 -14.70 -11.51 9.85
CA GLY A 19 -14.32 -12.73 9.16
C GLY A 19 -13.35 -13.56 9.99
N PRO A 20 -13.13 -14.84 9.62
CA PRO A 20 -12.14 -15.67 10.30
C PRO A 20 -10.77 -15.02 10.22
N LYS A 21 -10.00 -15.14 11.31
CA LYS A 21 -8.60 -14.72 11.34
C LYS A 21 -7.78 -15.70 10.49
N LYS A 22 -7.17 -15.21 9.42
CA LYS A 22 -6.38 -15.99 8.47
C LYS A 22 -4.88 -15.78 8.70
N THR A 23 -4.08 -16.82 8.53
CA THR A 23 -2.61 -16.72 8.62
C THR A 23 -2.06 -16.38 7.24
N ILE A 24 -1.28 -15.29 7.13
CA ILE A 24 -0.54 -14.94 5.90
C ILE A 24 0.75 -15.76 5.85
N VAL A 25 1.52 -15.68 6.93
CA VAL A 25 2.73 -16.46 7.24
C VAL A 25 2.79 -16.65 8.76
N PRO A 26 3.58 -17.59 9.30
CA PRO A 26 3.74 -17.72 10.75
C PRO A 26 4.04 -16.37 11.44
N GLY A 27 3.19 -15.97 12.39
CA GLY A 27 3.31 -14.70 13.11
C GLY A 27 2.67 -13.48 12.45
N VAL A 28 2.14 -13.61 11.23
CA VAL A 28 1.42 -12.53 10.51
C VAL A 28 0.02 -13.00 10.13
N THR A 29 -0.99 -12.27 10.57
CA THR A 29 -2.40 -12.67 10.42
C THR A 29 -3.24 -11.54 9.85
N LEU A 30 -4.29 -11.90 9.12
CA LEU A 30 -5.26 -11.01 8.51
C LEU A 30 -6.66 -11.27 9.08
N GLU A 31 -7.41 -10.21 9.30
CA GLU A 31 -8.83 -10.26 9.63
C GLU A 31 -9.56 -9.20 8.79
N GLN A 32 -10.59 -9.61 8.04
CA GLN A 32 -11.45 -8.68 7.32
C GLN A 32 -12.78 -8.56 8.06
N THR A 33 -13.17 -7.35 8.42
CA THR A 33 -14.47 -7.04 9.03
C THR A 33 -15.34 -6.32 8.03
N VAL A 34 -16.57 -6.81 7.83
CA VAL A 34 -17.58 -6.14 7.02
C VAL A 34 -18.72 -5.71 7.94
N THR A 35 -19.04 -4.43 7.93
CA THR A 35 -20.15 -3.85 8.69
C THR A 35 -21.26 -3.41 7.75
N ALA A 36 -22.50 -3.74 8.11
CA ALA A 36 -23.69 -3.26 7.43
C ALA A 36 -24.28 -2.03 8.14
N GLY A 37 -25.22 -1.34 7.50
CA GLY A 37 -25.94 -0.20 8.08
C GLY A 37 -25.89 1.03 7.19
N ALA A 38 -26.13 2.21 7.78
CA ALA A 38 -26.14 3.48 7.04
C ALA A 38 -24.75 3.85 6.50
N ASN A 39 -23.69 3.47 7.20
CA ASN A 39 -22.30 3.70 6.82
C ASN A 39 -21.54 2.37 6.83
N PRO A 40 -21.75 1.48 5.83
CA PRO A 40 -21.04 0.22 5.77
C PRO A 40 -19.52 0.46 5.68
N LEU A 41 -18.75 -0.45 6.25
CA LEU A 41 -17.29 -0.45 6.21
C LEU A 41 -16.77 -1.83 5.85
N VAL A 42 -15.77 -1.85 4.97
CA VAL A 42 -14.87 -3.00 4.78
C VAL A 42 -13.51 -2.61 5.37
N VAL A 43 -13.10 -3.34 6.39
CA VAL A 43 -11.86 -3.09 7.14
C VAL A 43 -10.97 -4.32 7.04
N ASN A 44 -9.74 -4.16 6.56
CA ASN A 44 -8.72 -5.20 6.62
C ASN A 44 -7.74 -4.86 7.74
N THR A 45 -7.50 -5.80 8.65
CA THR A 45 -6.55 -5.64 9.76
C THR A 45 -5.48 -6.71 9.67
N VAL A 46 -4.23 -6.31 9.53
CA VAL A 46 -3.06 -7.19 9.62
C VAL A 46 -2.40 -7.01 10.98
N ARG A 47 -2.03 -8.12 11.61
CA ARG A 47 -1.26 -8.14 12.86
C ARG A 47 0.00 -8.97 12.68
N ALA A 48 1.16 -8.39 13.00
CA ALA A 48 2.46 -9.06 12.92
C ALA A 48 3.15 -9.08 14.29
N ASP A 49 3.69 -10.24 14.65
CA ASP A 49 4.50 -10.44 15.86
C ASP A 49 5.94 -9.97 15.63
N LEU A 50 6.29 -8.83 16.23
CA LEU A 50 7.61 -8.21 16.12
C LEU A 50 8.68 -8.92 16.97
N THR A 51 8.31 -9.87 17.83
CA THR A 51 9.29 -10.66 18.60
C THR A 51 9.92 -11.79 17.81
N ARG A 52 9.36 -12.09 16.64
CA ARG A 52 9.85 -13.13 15.75
C ARG A 52 11.09 -12.65 14.99
N PRO A 53 12.20 -13.41 15.03
CA PRO A 53 13.42 -13.03 14.32
C PRO A 53 13.30 -13.16 12.80
N ASP A 54 12.33 -13.95 12.31
CA ASP A 54 12.04 -14.18 10.90
C ASP A 54 11.02 -13.18 10.30
N ILE A 55 10.62 -12.16 11.06
CA ILE A 55 9.74 -11.08 10.62
C ILE A 55 10.54 -9.79 10.60
N HIS A 56 10.51 -9.06 9.49
CA HIS A 56 11.21 -7.78 9.34
C HIS A 56 10.26 -6.73 8.79
N VAL A 57 10.26 -5.55 9.41
CA VAL A 57 9.52 -4.39 8.88
C VAL A 57 10.48 -3.51 8.09
N LYS A 58 10.16 -3.29 6.81
CA LYS A 58 10.98 -2.49 5.90
C LYS A 58 10.19 -1.38 5.24
N THR A 59 10.87 -0.30 4.88
CA THR A 59 10.31 0.71 3.98
C THR A 59 10.73 0.38 2.55
N ALA A 60 9.83 0.54 1.58
CA ALA A 60 10.15 0.46 0.17
C ALA A 60 9.81 1.80 -0.51
N LEU A 61 10.65 2.20 -1.46
CA LEU A 61 10.52 3.44 -2.23
C LEU A 61 10.17 3.09 -3.67
N GLY A 62 9.23 3.82 -4.27
CA GLY A 62 8.85 3.64 -5.66
C GLY A 62 10.03 3.90 -6.61
N ASP A 63 10.33 2.92 -7.47
CA ASP A 63 11.32 3.00 -8.55
C ASP A 63 12.67 3.60 -8.12
N GLU A 64 13.03 3.43 -6.84
CA GLU A 64 14.27 3.94 -6.25
C GLU A 64 14.47 5.47 -6.40
N LYS A 65 13.38 6.24 -6.52
CA LYS A 65 13.46 7.70 -6.77
C LYS A 65 12.63 8.48 -5.77
N VAL A 66 13.22 9.57 -5.28
CA VAL A 66 12.55 10.50 -4.35
C VAL A 66 11.85 11.64 -5.10
N SER A 67 11.11 11.30 -6.16
CA SER A 67 10.34 12.28 -6.94
C SER A 67 9.15 11.65 -7.64
N SER A 68 8.27 12.48 -8.19
CA SER A 68 7.01 12.04 -8.80
C SER A 68 7.15 11.07 -9.96
N THR A 69 8.33 10.95 -10.57
CA THR A 69 8.61 9.98 -11.64
C THR A 69 8.89 8.58 -11.12
N GLY A 70 9.03 8.40 -9.81
CA GLY A 70 9.36 7.12 -9.20
C GLY A 70 8.16 6.29 -8.71
N ARG A 71 6.94 6.82 -8.75
CA ARG A 71 5.82 6.18 -8.04
C ARG A 71 5.46 4.81 -8.61
N GLN A 72 5.11 3.87 -7.72
CA GLN A 72 4.71 2.51 -8.06
C GLN A 72 3.47 2.07 -7.27
N GLY A 73 2.73 1.08 -7.78
CA GLY A 73 1.66 0.44 -7.01
C GLY A 73 2.21 -0.27 -5.77
N VAL A 74 1.42 -0.33 -4.69
CA VAL A 74 1.82 -1.02 -3.46
C VAL A 74 2.08 -2.49 -3.75
N SER A 75 1.28 -3.13 -4.61
CA SER A 75 1.50 -4.52 -5.00
C SER A 75 2.86 -4.75 -5.64
N SER A 76 3.34 -3.80 -6.44
CA SER A 76 4.64 -3.87 -7.12
C SER A 76 5.80 -3.72 -6.13
N MET A 77 5.70 -2.75 -5.21
CA MET A 77 6.72 -2.54 -4.17
C MET A 77 6.71 -3.64 -3.10
N THR A 78 5.57 -4.30 -2.89
CA THR A 78 5.48 -5.46 -1.99
C THR A 78 6.40 -6.58 -2.48
N GLY A 79 6.43 -6.82 -3.80
CA GLY A 79 7.30 -7.84 -4.40
C GLY A 79 7.14 -9.20 -3.72
N SER A 80 8.21 -9.72 -3.13
CA SER A 80 8.22 -10.98 -2.38
C SER A 80 7.91 -10.84 -0.88
N ALA A 81 7.67 -9.64 -0.38
CA ALA A 81 7.26 -9.43 1.00
C ALA A 81 5.87 -10.05 1.25
N ALA A 82 5.64 -10.47 2.50
CA ALA A 82 4.36 -11.08 2.88
C ALA A 82 3.22 -10.05 2.83
N VAL A 83 3.49 -8.81 3.23
CA VAL A 83 2.50 -7.73 3.26
C VAL A 83 3.15 -6.42 2.80
N GLY A 84 2.39 -5.58 2.09
CA GLY A 84 2.73 -4.17 1.87
C GLY A 84 1.51 -3.27 2.10
N ILE A 85 1.72 -2.09 2.68
CA ILE A 85 0.71 -1.03 2.80
C ILE A 85 1.32 0.30 2.36
N ASN A 86 0.56 1.11 1.62
CA ASN A 86 0.99 2.47 1.28
C ASN A 86 1.37 3.26 2.55
N ALA A 87 2.36 4.15 2.44
CA ALA A 87 2.88 4.89 3.60
C ALA A 87 2.63 6.40 3.51
N ASP A 88 3.64 7.18 3.17
CA ASP A 88 3.62 8.63 3.33
C ASP A 88 2.85 9.35 2.21
N TYR A 89 2.55 10.61 2.48
CA TYR A 89 1.98 11.53 1.52
C TYR A 89 2.98 11.93 0.45
N PHE A 90 2.43 12.33 -0.70
CA PHE A 90 3.16 12.83 -1.85
C PHE A 90 2.38 13.95 -2.54
N ILE A 91 3.04 14.76 -3.36
CA ILE A 91 2.36 15.86 -4.08
C ILE A 91 2.19 15.46 -5.54
N MET A 92 0.95 15.29 -6.01
CA MET A 92 0.63 14.81 -7.37
C MET A 92 1.54 15.39 -8.46
N ASN A 93 1.79 16.69 -8.43
CA ASN A 93 2.76 17.40 -9.27
C ASN A 93 3.83 18.05 -8.37
N GLY A 94 4.88 17.30 -8.05
CA GLY A 94 5.82 17.64 -6.98
C GLY A 94 7.28 17.45 -7.36
N PHE A 95 8.15 18.12 -6.60
CA PHE A 95 9.60 17.99 -6.73
C PHE A 95 10.14 16.78 -5.96
N ARG A 96 9.53 16.48 -4.82
CA ARG A 96 9.94 15.46 -3.86
C ARG A 96 8.75 14.63 -3.44
N ASP A 97 8.98 13.33 -3.41
CA ASP A 97 8.19 12.37 -2.66
C ASP A 97 9.16 11.34 -2.04
N PRO A 98 8.91 10.77 -0.86
CA PRO A 98 7.82 11.07 0.09
C PRO A 98 7.95 12.46 0.73
N LEU A 99 6.95 12.93 1.49
CA LEU A 99 6.90 14.29 2.07
C LEU A 99 7.49 14.42 3.48
N ASN A 100 7.73 13.33 4.17
CA ASN A 100 8.22 13.25 5.53
C ASN A 100 9.31 12.16 5.62
N LEU A 101 9.74 11.79 6.83
CA LEU A 101 10.89 10.92 7.04
C LEU A 101 10.73 9.59 6.28
N CYS A 102 11.71 9.24 5.47
CA CYS A 102 11.83 7.94 4.84
C CYS A 102 13.24 7.41 5.08
N ILE A 103 13.33 6.29 5.81
CA ILE A 103 14.56 5.54 6.00
C ILE A 103 14.32 4.12 5.52
N ARG A 104 15.24 3.59 4.72
CA ARG A 104 15.21 2.19 4.27
C ARG A 104 16.56 1.54 4.50
N ASP A 105 16.58 0.44 5.23
CA ASP A 105 17.81 -0.33 5.50
C ASP A 105 19.00 0.56 5.97
N GLY A 106 18.68 1.59 6.77
CA GLY A 106 19.61 2.57 7.33
C GLY A 106 19.99 3.74 6.42
N GLU A 107 19.46 3.78 5.19
CA GLU A 107 19.61 4.91 4.26
C GLU A 107 18.53 5.96 4.49
N LEU A 108 18.93 7.22 4.70
CA LEU A 108 18.06 8.38 4.82
C LEU A 108 17.72 8.92 3.43
N LEU A 109 16.51 8.60 2.96
CA LEU A 109 15.98 8.97 1.64
C LEU A 109 15.23 10.30 1.68
N SER A 110 14.62 10.63 2.82
CA SER A 110 13.91 11.89 3.05
C SER A 110 13.98 12.28 4.51
N GLU A 111 14.19 13.56 4.77
CA GLU A 111 14.17 14.14 6.12
C GLU A 111 12.74 14.30 6.69
N PRO A 112 12.59 14.39 8.02
CA PRO A 112 11.35 14.76 8.67
C PRO A 112 10.78 16.09 8.12
N GLY A 113 9.52 16.04 7.72
CA GLY A 113 8.80 17.14 7.09
C GLY A 113 7.62 17.63 7.94
N TYR A 114 7.37 18.94 7.90
CA TYR A 114 6.14 19.57 8.38
C TYR A 114 5.78 19.34 9.87
N GLY A 115 6.71 18.83 10.69
CA GLY A 115 6.43 18.49 12.09
C GLY A 115 5.41 17.35 12.25
N ARG A 116 5.38 16.41 11.31
CA ARG A 116 4.39 15.33 11.24
C ARG A 116 4.84 14.06 11.94
N THR A 117 3.87 13.27 12.37
CA THR A 117 4.09 11.96 12.99
C THR A 117 4.73 11.00 11.98
N VAL A 118 5.68 10.21 12.48
CA VAL A 118 6.46 9.20 11.76
C VAL A 118 6.38 7.89 12.54
N ILE A 119 6.43 6.76 11.84
CA ILE A 119 6.72 5.44 12.43
C ILE A 119 8.12 4.98 12.03
N GLY A 120 8.85 4.38 12.98
CA GLY A 120 10.20 3.87 12.75
C GLY A 120 10.45 2.53 13.45
N PHE A 121 11.45 1.81 12.96
CA PHE A 121 11.87 0.49 13.43
C PHE A 121 13.41 0.46 13.45
N ASP A 122 13.99 0.00 14.56
CA ASP A 122 15.41 -0.34 14.59
C ASP A 122 15.67 -1.76 14.07
N SER A 123 16.93 -2.19 14.06
CA SER A 123 17.34 -3.50 13.55
C SER A 123 16.76 -4.68 14.34
N GLU A 124 16.20 -4.44 15.53
CA GLU A 124 15.57 -5.44 16.39
C GLU A 124 14.03 -5.37 16.33
N ASN A 125 13.47 -4.68 15.34
CA ASN A 125 12.03 -4.40 15.17
C ASN A 125 11.39 -3.60 16.31
N LYS A 126 12.16 -2.98 17.20
CA LYS A 126 11.56 -2.11 18.21
C LYS A 126 10.96 -0.91 17.51
N VAL A 127 9.67 -0.70 17.75
CA VAL A 127 8.87 0.33 17.09
C VAL A 127 8.93 1.67 17.83
N TYR A 128 9.05 2.74 17.05
CA TYR A 128 9.08 4.15 17.45
C TYR A 128 7.94 4.89 16.75
N MET A 129 7.31 5.84 17.45
CA MET A 129 6.31 6.72 16.85
C MET A 129 6.36 8.09 17.51
N GLY A 130 6.54 9.14 16.70
CA GLY A 130 6.78 10.49 17.19
C GLY A 130 7.03 11.48 16.06
N VAL A 131 7.56 12.65 16.41
CA VAL A 131 7.88 13.73 15.48
C VAL A 131 9.39 13.99 15.56
N PRO A 132 10.22 13.27 14.79
CA PRO A 132 11.67 13.45 14.81
C PRO A 132 12.08 14.81 14.23
N SER A 133 13.21 15.35 14.71
CA SER A 133 13.86 16.52 14.12
C SER A 133 15.12 16.13 13.35
N PHE A 134 15.40 16.79 12.23
CA PHE A 134 16.63 16.60 11.47
C PHE A 134 17.77 17.47 12.01
N ASN A 135 18.98 16.91 12.08
CA ASN A 135 20.21 17.68 12.25
C ASN A 135 21.27 17.20 11.25
N GLY A 136 21.86 18.13 10.51
CA GLY A 136 22.85 17.79 9.50
C GLY A 136 23.81 18.93 9.24
N CYS A 137 25.09 18.64 9.03
CA CYS A 137 26.06 19.63 8.62
C CYS A 137 27.25 19.02 7.86
N ILE A 138 27.94 19.87 7.13
CA ILE A 138 29.31 19.66 6.68
C ILE A 138 30.25 20.46 7.58
N ILE A 139 31.32 19.85 8.07
CA ILE A 139 32.39 20.51 8.81
C ILE A 139 33.62 20.60 7.90
N THR A 140 34.14 21.79 7.68
CA THR A 140 35.34 22.00 6.86
C THR A 140 36.61 21.61 7.63
N ALA A 141 37.75 21.47 6.93
CA ALA A 141 39.04 21.27 7.58
C ALA A 141 39.45 22.40 8.54
N SER A 142 38.94 23.62 8.34
CA SER A 142 39.13 24.76 9.26
C SER A 142 38.22 24.72 10.48
N GLY A 143 37.32 23.74 10.59
CA GLY A 143 36.33 23.60 11.66
C GLY A 143 35.05 24.41 11.45
N GLU A 144 34.88 25.03 10.27
CA GLU A 144 33.66 25.78 9.97
C GLU A 144 32.48 24.84 9.74
N ARG A 145 31.34 25.20 10.33
CA ARG A 145 30.10 24.41 10.27
C ARG A 145 29.16 24.96 9.20
N LEU A 146 28.79 24.09 8.27
CA LEU A 146 27.83 24.35 7.21
C LEU A 146 26.57 23.51 7.42
N ASP A 147 25.57 24.07 8.11
CA ASP A 147 24.29 23.39 8.37
C ASP A 147 23.51 23.04 7.09
N ILE A 148 23.02 21.81 7.03
CA ILE A 148 22.18 21.27 5.98
C ILE A 148 20.72 21.47 6.38
N SER A 149 19.94 22.11 5.51
CA SER A 149 18.54 22.42 5.72
C SER A 149 17.59 21.29 5.32
N GLY A 150 18.05 20.35 4.48
CA GLY A 150 17.23 19.25 3.99
C GLY A 150 17.94 18.39 2.94
N ILE A 151 17.24 17.35 2.49
CA ILE A 151 17.76 16.33 1.58
C ILE A 151 16.78 16.17 0.42
N ASP A 152 17.31 16.08 -0.80
CA ASP A 152 16.54 15.71 -1.99
C ASP A 152 15.17 16.42 -2.12
N ARG A 153 15.15 17.72 -1.86
CA ARG A 153 13.98 18.58 -2.00
C ARG A 153 14.29 19.86 -2.74
N ALA A 154 13.26 20.60 -3.11
CA ALA A 154 13.46 21.91 -3.72
C ALA A 154 14.17 22.84 -2.72
N ARG A 155 15.27 23.45 -3.15
CA ARG A 155 16.02 24.44 -2.38
C ARG A 155 15.34 25.82 -2.43
N ASN A 156 15.23 26.50 -1.29
CA ASN A 156 14.88 27.92 -1.18
C ASN A 156 16.14 28.82 -1.04
N GLN A 157 16.00 30.13 -1.27
CA GLN A 157 17.16 31.04 -1.42
C GLN A 157 18.03 31.11 -0.15
N GLY A 158 17.48 30.82 1.02
CA GLY A 158 18.21 30.80 2.30
C GLY A 158 18.50 29.39 2.81
N GLU A 159 18.57 28.39 1.94
CA GLU A 159 18.76 26.99 2.35
C GLU A 159 19.98 26.33 1.70
N ARG A 160 20.49 25.31 2.41
CA ARG A 160 21.46 24.33 1.90
C ARG A 160 20.81 22.97 1.80
N ILE A 161 20.73 22.41 0.60
CA ILE A 161 20.15 21.09 0.36
C ILE A 161 21.23 20.12 -0.10
N LEU A 162 21.25 18.94 0.50
CA LEU A 162 22.11 17.85 0.06
C LEU A 162 21.33 16.96 -0.92
N TYR A 163 21.84 16.82 -2.14
CA TYR A 163 21.24 15.98 -3.16
C TYR A 163 21.99 14.66 -3.32
N THR A 164 21.23 13.58 -3.48
CA THR A 164 21.71 12.21 -3.73
C THR A 164 21.29 11.74 -5.12
N GLY A 165 21.76 10.55 -5.52
CA GLY A 165 21.33 9.92 -6.77
C GLY A 165 19.82 9.65 -6.86
N HIS A 166 19.12 9.55 -5.73
CA HIS A 166 17.67 9.31 -5.70
C HIS A 166 16.85 10.47 -6.28
N MET A 167 17.38 11.71 -6.26
CA MET A 167 16.74 12.87 -6.91
C MET A 167 16.69 12.73 -8.44
N GLY A 168 17.59 11.90 -8.99
CA GLY A 168 17.82 11.74 -10.41
C GLY A 168 19.19 12.28 -10.83
N PRO A 169 19.41 12.49 -12.14
CA PRO A 169 20.75 12.78 -12.66
C PRO A 169 21.26 14.21 -12.36
N THR A 170 20.40 15.12 -11.88
CA THR A 170 20.76 16.51 -11.57
C THR A 170 20.00 17.05 -10.35
N THR A 171 20.44 18.18 -9.81
CA THR A 171 19.81 18.87 -8.67
C THR A 171 18.43 19.49 -8.98
N ARG A 172 18.04 19.60 -10.26
CA ARG A 172 16.74 20.13 -10.72
C ARG A 172 16.36 21.51 -10.13
N SER A 173 17.32 22.37 -9.78
CA SER A 173 17.03 23.60 -9.03
C SER A 173 16.16 24.57 -9.83
N LYS A 174 15.29 25.31 -9.11
CA LYS A 174 14.40 26.32 -9.72
C LYS A 174 15.12 27.60 -10.16
N TYR A 175 16.30 27.87 -9.59
CA TYR A 175 17.11 29.05 -9.86
C TYR A 175 18.57 28.75 -9.53
N ALA A 176 19.49 29.48 -10.16
CA ALA A 176 20.92 29.26 -10.03
C ALA A 176 21.44 29.52 -8.61
N ALA A 177 22.45 28.77 -8.20
CA ALA A 177 23.09 28.86 -6.89
C ALA A 177 24.49 28.25 -6.86
N ALA A 178 25.16 28.35 -5.71
CA ALA A 178 26.44 27.72 -5.53
C ALA A 178 26.28 26.24 -5.17
N ASP A 179 27.02 25.37 -5.84
CA ASP A 179 26.98 23.92 -5.64
C ASP A 179 28.38 23.38 -5.38
N ALA A 180 28.52 22.43 -4.44
CA ALA A 180 29.73 21.63 -4.26
C ALA A 180 29.42 20.15 -4.53
N VAL A 181 30.23 19.51 -5.38
CA VAL A 181 30.15 18.07 -5.63
C VAL A 181 31.06 17.37 -4.61
N LEU A 182 30.49 16.43 -3.86
CA LEU A 182 31.13 15.76 -2.73
C LEU A 182 31.23 14.26 -3.02
N LYS A 183 32.44 13.72 -2.94
CA LYS A 183 32.70 12.30 -3.17
C LYS A 183 33.09 11.61 -1.85
N PRO A 184 32.35 10.58 -1.41
CA PRO A 184 32.75 9.70 -0.31
C PRO A 184 34.05 8.95 -0.64
N GLY A 185 34.94 8.82 0.36
CA GLY A 185 36.20 8.09 0.18
C GLY A 185 36.03 6.59 -0.08
N ASP A 186 34.93 6.02 0.38
CA ASP A 186 34.52 4.62 0.17
C ASP A 186 33.79 4.39 -1.17
N GLY A 187 33.42 5.47 -1.88
CA GLY A 187 32.62 5.41 -3.11
C GLY A 187 31.14 5.05 -2.89
N ASP A 188 30.68 4.92 -1.65
CA ASP A 188 29.30 4.56 -1.34
C ASP A 188 28.39 5.80 -1.38
N GLY A 189 27.50 5.86 -2.37
CA GLY A 189 26.55 6.96 -2.55
C GLY A 189 25.35 6.96 -1.60
N THR A 190 25.26 6.00 -0.68
CA THR A 190 24.15 5.91 0.27
C THR A 190 24.31 6.92 1.39
N LEU A 191 23.22 7.62 1.71
CA LEU A 191 23.21 8.62 2.78
C LEU A 191 22.77 7.98 4.10
N ARG A 192 23.70 7.74 5.04
CA ARG A 192 23.39 7.14 6.34
C ARG A 192 23.54 8.16 7.47
N LEU A 193 22.78 7.98 8.56
CA LEU A 193 23.04 8.70 9.80
C LEU A 193 24.49 8.41 10.24
N CYS A 194 25.24 9.44 10.56
CA CYS A 194 26.67 9.33 10.86
C CYS A 194 27.16 10.49 11.72
N SER A 195 28.12 10.20 12.60
CA SER A 195 28.79 11.17 13.45
C SER A 195 30.14 11.65 12.87
N GLY A 196 30.26 11.66 11.54
CA GLY A 196 31.48 12.10 10.85
C GLY A 196 31.89 11.18 9.72
N ARG A 197 31.45 11.47 8.50
CA ARG A 197 31.85 10.77 7.28
C ARG A 197 32.73 11.68 6.42
N PRO A 198 33.97 11.30 6.09
CA PRO A 198 34.85 12.12 5.27
C PRO A 198 34.39 12.10 3.81
N LEU A 199 34.31 13.29 3.22
CA LEU A 199 33.98 13.53 1.81
C LEU A 199 35.07 14.42 1.20
N THR A 200 35.43 14.16 -0.05
CA THR A 200 36.31 15.03 -0.84
C THR A 200 35.46 15.96 -1.71
N VAL A 201 35.74 17.26 -1.66
CA VAL A 201 35.16 18.23 -2.59
C VAL A 201 35.83 18.03 -3.95
N THR A 202 35.07 17.57 -4.96
CA THR A 202 35.62 17.36 -6.31
C THR A 202 35.41 18.56 -7.21
N GLU A 203 34.40 19.37 -6.94
CA GLU A 203 34.06 20.54 -7.73
C GLU A 203 33.31 21.56 -6.86
N VAL A 204 33.53 22.86 -7.13
CA VAL A 204 32.73 23.96 -6.59
C VAL A 204 32.29 24.85 -7.76
N ARG A 205 30.97 25.02 -7.91
CA ARG A 205 30.33 25.79 -8.97
C ARG A 205 29.70 27.03 -8.36
N PRO A 206 30.18 28.26 -8.65
CA PRO A 206 29.66 29.47 -8.01
C PRO A 206 28.22 29.83 -8.39
N SER A 207 27.78 29.42 -9.57
CA SER A 207 26.43 29.65 -10.06
C SER A 207 26.05 28.55 -11.05
N SER A 208 25.13 27.69 -10.63
CA SER A 208 24.62 26.57 -11.41
C SER A 208 23.11 26.48 -11.25
N LEU A 209 22.39 26.41 -12.37
CA LEU A 209 20.95 26.13 -12.36
C LEU A 209 20.68 24.64 -12.11
N ASN A 210 21.46 23.76 -12.73
CA ASN A 210 21.32 22.31 -12.62
C ASN A 210 22.71 21.68 -12.62
N THR A 211 23.08 21.09 -11.50
CA THR A 211 24.37 20.40 -11.38
C THR A 211 24.15 18.90 -11.55
N PRO A 212 24.92 18.22 -12.42
CA PRO A 212 24.92 16.76 -12.49
C PRO A 212 25.28 16.15 -11.14
N ILE A 213 24.64 15.04 -10.79
CA ILE A 213 24.95 14.24 -9.61
C ILE A 213 25.69 13.00 -10.09
N PRO A 214 27.03 12.94 -10.03
CA PRO A 214 27.77 11.76 -10.47
C PRO A 214 27.39 10.53 -9.63
N PRO A 215 27.44 9.31 -10.19
CA PRO A 215 27.21 8.09 -9.43
C PRO A 215 28.11 8.01 -8.19
N GLY A 216 27.53 7.65 -7.04
CA GLY A 216 28.24 7.55 -5.77
C GLY A 216 28.61 8.90 -5.14
N CYS A 217 28.21 10.05 -5.71
CA CYS A 217 28.51 11.38 -5.20
C CYS A 217 27.25 12.08 -4.67
N PHE A 218 27.47 13.11 -3.87
CA PHE A 218 26.45 14.05 -3.40
C PHE A 218 26.66 15.43 -4.01
N VAL A 219 25.62 16.26 -4.03
CA VAL A 219 25.75 17.69 -4.34
C VAL A 219 25.18 18.52 -3.19
N LEU A 220 26.01 19.31 -2.53
CA LEU A 220 25.56 20.32 -1.58
C LEU A 220 25.26 21.62 -2.33
N SER A 221 23.98 21.96 -2.47
CA SER A 221 23.52 23.17 -3.14
C SER A 221 23.09 24.23 -2.14
N ALA A 222 23.55 25.47 -2.29
CA ALA A 222 23.41 26.55 -1.32
C ALA A 222 22.92 27.85 -1.98
N GLY A 223 21.75 28.34 -1.58
CA GLY A 223 21.20 29.60 -2.09
C GLY A 223 21.75 30.84 -1.39
N GLY A 224 21.63 32.00 -2.05
CA GLY A 224 21.83 33.31 -1.42
C GLY A 224 23.19 33.47 -0.75
N GLU A 225 23.20 34.08 0.44
CA GLU A 225 24.43 34.29 1.23
C GLU A 225 25.11 32.98 1.63
N LEU A 226 24.33 31.91 1.86
CA LEU A 226 24.90 30.58 2.14
C LEU A 226 25.70 30.05 0.94
N GLY A 227 25.27 30.38 -0.27
CA GLY A 227 25.99 30.05 -1.51
C GLY A 227 27.30 30.81 -1.66
N THR A 228 27.28 32.12 -1.43
CA THR A 228 28.50 32.93 -1.39
C THR A 228 29.49 32.36 -0.38
N ARG A 229 29.02 32.05 0.84
CA ARG A 229 29.86 31.48 1.88
C ARG A 229 30.43 30.11 1.50
N LEU A 230 29.62 29.24 0.89
CA LEU A 230 30.08 27.94 0.40
C LEU A 230 31.27 28.08 -0.57
N CYS A 231 31.21 29.04 -1.50
CA CYS A 231 32.31 29.30 -2.43
C CYS A 231 33.54 29.92 -1.78
N GLU A 232 33.38 30.67 -0.69
CA GLU A 232 34.51 31.24 0.05
C GLU A 232 35.31 30.16 0.77
N VAL A 233 34.64 29.13 1.30
CA VAL A 233 35.22 28.19 2.27
C VAL A 233 35.57 26.81 1.70
N LEU A 234 35.03 26.44 0.54
CA LEU A 234 35.32 25.15 -0.11
C LEU A 234 36.13 25.34 -1.39
N ARG A 235 37.11 24.48 -1.61
CA ARG A 235 37.90 24.35 -2.84
C ARG A 235 37.96 22.88 -3.27
N PRO A 236 38.06 22.59 -4.58
CA PRO A 236 38.36 21.25 -5.05
C PRO A 236 39.62 20.70 -4.38
N GLY A 237 39.56 19.45 -3.91
CA GLY A 237 40.62 18.79 -3.14
C GLY A 237 40.44 18.86 -1.62
N ASP A 238 39.58 19.74 -1.10
CA ASP A 238 39.31 19.82 0.33
C ASP A 238 38.67 18.51 0.84
N THR A 239 39.06 18.12 2.05
CA THR A 239 38.34 17.10 2.82
C THR A 239 37.39 17.78 3.79
N VAL A 240 36.13 17.37 3.76
CA VAL A 240 35.09 17.84 4.67
C VAL A 240 34.45 16.65 5.38
N THR A 241 33.82 16.90 6.52
CA THR A 241 33.19 15.85 7.34
C THR A 241 31.68 16.04 7.38
N LEU A 242 30.93 15.07 6.87
CA LEU A 242 29.48 15.02 6.96
C LEU A 242 29.04 14.47 8.31
N THR A 243 28.15 15.19 8.97
CA THR A 243 27.41 14.71 10.14
C THR A 243 25.93 14.75 9.82
N LEU A 244 25.22 13.64 10.06
CA LEU A 244 23.78 13.52 9.87
C LEU A 244 23.17 12.75 11.03
N GLY A 245 22.10 13.28 11.60
CA GLY A 245 21.38 12.67 12.70
C GLY A 245 19.92 13.10 12.73
N LEU A 246 19.19 12.43 13.62
CA LEU A 246 17.85 12.80 14.00
C LEU A 246 17.85 13.18 15.49
N SER A 247 16.68 13.46 16.08
CA SER A 247 16.58 13.52 17.55
C SER A 247 17.06 12.19 18.15
N ASP A 248 17.73 12.25 19.30
CA ASP A 248 18.59 11.18 19.82
C ASP A 248 17.93 9.79 19.84
N GLU A 249 16.64 9.71 20.16
CA GLU A 249 15.88 8.47 20.21
C GLU A 249 15.65 7.79 18.85
N TRP A 250 15.93 8.49 17.74
CA TRP A 250 15.77 7.99 16.36
C TRP A 250 17.09 7.61 15.69
N ASN A 251 18.25 7.87 16.31
CA ASN A 251 19.55 7.61 15.68
C ASN A 251 19.82 6.11 15.39
N GLY A 252 19.12 5.20 16.08
CA GLY A 252 19.19 3.74 15.85
C GLY A 252 18.14 3.20 14.87
N VAL A 253 17.26 4.04 14.33
CA VAL A 253 16.19 3.62 13.42
C VAL A 253 16.77 3.31 12.05
N VAL A 254 16.44 2.13 11.53
CA VAL A 254 16.94 1.63 10.22
C VAL A 254 15.84 1.56 9.16
N ASN A 255 14.57 1.54 9.56
CA ASN A 255 13.43 1.69 8.66
C ASN A 255 12.46 2.70 9.25
N ALA A 256 12.01 3.65 8.45
CA ALA A 256 11.01 4.62 8.85
C ALA A 256 10.17 5.07 7.67
N ALA A 257 8.92 5.41 7.93
CA ALA A 257 8.05 6.03 6.95
C ALA A 257 7.21 7.13 7.59
N GLY A 258 7.01 8.18 6.80
CA GLY A 258 6.12 9.26 7.11
C GLY A 258 4.65 8.86 7.08
N GLY A 259 3.82 9.80 7.46
CA GLY A 259 2.38 9.70 7.38
C GLY A 259 1.79 10.79 8.26
N GLY A 260 0.88 10.40 9.13
CA GLY A 260 0.16 11.25 10.06
C GLY A 260 -1.26 11.53 9.57
N PRO A 261 -2.06 12.23 10.38
CA PRO A 261 -1.73 12.62 11.75
C PRO A 261 -1.68 11.43 12.70
N ARG A 262 -1.18 11.65 13.93
CA ARG A 262 -1.40 10.68 15.01
C ARG A 262 -2.90 10.48 15.22
N LEU A 263 -3.28 9.24 15.51
CA LEU A 263 -4.66 8.81 15.75
C LEU A 263 -4.88 8.42 17.20
N VAL A 264 -3.94 7.69 17.77
CA VAL A 264 -4.05 7.10 19.12
C VAL A 264 -2.77 7.40 19.89
N ARG A 265 -2.93 7.80 21.16
CA ARG A 265 -1.83 7.99 22.10
C ARG A 265 -2.19 7.34 23.43
N ASN A 266 -1.34 6.42 23.90
CA ASN A 266 -1.53 5.74 25.19
C ASN A 266 -2.92 5.06 25.33
N GLY A 267 -3.44 4.48 24.25
CA GLY A 267 -4.72 3.76 24.21
C GLY A 267 -5.96 4.65 24.12
N ALA A 268 -5.78 5.96 23.95
CA ALA A 268 -6.87 6.92 23.79
C ALA A 268 -6.81 7.64 22.44
N VAL A 269 -7.97 7.99 21.89
CA VAL A 269 -8.08 8.81 20.68
C VAL A 269 -7.33 10.14 20.90
N SER A 270 -6.42 10.45 19.99
CA SER A 270 -5.54 11.61 20.04
C SER A 270 -5.22 12.09 18.63
N VAL A 271 -6.26 12.50 17.90
CA VAL A 271 -6.12 13.01 16.53
C VAL A 271 -5.41 14.37 16.54
N THR A 272 -4.24 14.46 15.92
CA THR A 272 -3.36 15.65 15.92
C THR A 272 -3.31 16.38 14.58
N GLY A 273 -4.28 16.11 13.69
CA GLY A 273 -4.43 16.68 12.36
C GLY A 273 -4.07 18.15 12.21
N ASP A 274 -4.76 19.02 12.96
CA ASP A 274 -4.56 20.47 12.90
C ASP A 274 -3.16 20.90 13.33
N ARG A 275 -2.64 20.26 14.39
CA ARG A 275 -1.29 20.55 14.94
C ARG A 275 -0.18 20.13 13.98
N GLU A 276 -0.44 19.13 13.17
CA GLU A 276 0.47 18.60 12.15
C GLU A 276 0.28 19.25 10.76
N GLY A 277 -0.55 20.30 10.67
CA GLY A 277 -0.75 21.09 9.47
C GLY A 277 -1.40 20.30 8.32
N PHE A 278 -2.25 19.33 8.62
CA PHE A 278 -3.05 18.64 7.61
C PHE A 278 -4.21 19.52 7.14
N LYS A 279 -4.60 19.35 5.87
CA LYS A 279 -5.67 20.12 5.22
C LYS A 279 -7.02 19.43 5.39
N ALA A 280 -8.09 20.20 5.18
CA ALA A 280 -9.47 19.74 5.35
C ALA A 280 -9.83 18.48 4.53
N ASP A 281 -9.22 18.29 3.36
CA ASP A 281 -9.42 17.09 2.53
C ASP A 281 -8.92 15.79 3.20
N ILE A 282 -7.99 15.89 4.15
CA ILE A 282 -7.54 14.79 5.01
C ILE A 282 -8.34 14.73 6.31
N LEU A 283 -8.60 15.89 6.92
CA LEU A 283 -9.16 16.02 8.27
C LEU A 283 -10.67 15.77 8.33
N GLU A 284 -11.40 16.18 7.30
CA GLU A 284 -12.86 16.23 7.30
C GLU A 284 -13.46 15.08 6.50
N GLY A 285 -14.61 14.61 6.99
CA GLY A 285 -15.41 13.61 6.30
C GLY A 285 -14.84 12.19 6.31
N ARG A 286 -15.61 11.31 5.67
CA ARG A 286 -15.26 9.90 5.50
C ARG A 286 -14.45 9.72 4.21
N ALA A 287 -13.37 8.95 4.32
CA ALA A 287 -12.52 8.60 3.19
C ALA A 287 -12.03 7.16 3.34
N PRO A 288 -11.52 6.54 2.27
CA PRO A 288 -10.64 5.39 2.41
C PRO A 288 -9.44 5.77 3.27
N ARG A 289 -9.02 4.89 4.17
CA ARG A 289 -7.96 5.16 5.14
C ARG A 289 -6.96 4.02 5.19
N SER A 290 -5.70 4.38 5.42
CA SER A 290 -4.62 3.47 5.81
C SER A 290 -4.11 3.90 7.18
N ALA A 291 -3.80 2.95 8.06
CA ALA A 291 -3.29 3.24 9.39
C ALA A 291 -2.29 2.19 9.86
N ILE A 292 -1.43 2.60 10.78
CA ILE A 292 -0.44 1.75 11.41
C ILE A 292 -0.29 2.09 12.89
N GLY A 293 -0.08 1.07 13.72
CA GLY A 293 0.05 1.22 15.15
C GLY A 293 0.65 -0.02 15.79
N PHE A 294 0.81 0.01 17.11
CA PHE A 294 1.40 -1.11 17.85
C PHE A 294 0.75 -1.30 19.22
N SER A 295 0.83 -2.53 19.72
CA SER A 295 0.30 -2.95 21.02
C SER A 295 1.01 -2.28 22.21
N ALA A 296 0.41 -2.38 23.40
CA ALA A 296 0.95 -1.72 24.59
C ALA A 296 2.35 -2.15 24.99
N ASP A 297 2.67 -3.43 24.77
CA ASP A 297 3.97 -4.05 25.00
C ASP A 297 4.94 -3.89 23.81
N ARG A 298 4.51 -3.21 22.73
CA ARG A 298 5.26 -2.98 21.48
C ARG A 298 5.65 -4.26 20.71
N LYS A 299 5.04 -5.39 21.05
CA LYS A 299 5.35 -6.70 20.42
C LYS A 299 4.50 -7.01 19.20
N THR A 300 3.38 -6.31 19.01
CA THR A 300 2.49 -6.52 17.86
C THR A 300 2.38 -5.25 17.05
N LEU A 301 2.76 -5.32 15.77
CA LEU A 301 2.43 -4.32 14.77
C LEU A 301 1.01 -4.56 14.26
N ILE A 302 0.26 -3.48 14.08
CA ILE A 302 -1.12 -3.49 13.58
C ILE A 302 -1.17 -2.55 12.38
N ILE A 303 -1.53 -3.09 11.23
CA ILE A 303 -1.74 -2.36 9.98
C ILE A 303 -3.21 -2.48 9.60
N MET A 304 -3.82 -1.40 9.11
CA MET A 304 -5.24 -1.38 8.78
C MET A 304 -5.51 -0.63 7.48
N THR A 305 -6.39 -1.15 6.65
CA THR A 305 -7.07 -0.39 5.59
C THR A 305 -8.57 -0.38 5.81
N VAL A 306 -9.19 0.75 5.48
CA VAL A 306 -10.64 0.93 5.42
C VAL A 306 -10.98 1.37 4.00
N ASP A 307 -11.76 0.58 3.28
CA ASP A 307 -12.23 0.97 1.94
C ASP A 307 -13.20 2.16 2.05
N GLY A 308 -13.39 2.91 0.97
CA GLY A 308 -14.21 4.12 1.03
C GLY A 308 -14.63 4.64 -0.34
N ARG A 309 -15.57 5.61 -0.34
CA ARG A 309 -16.16 6.21 -1.56
C ARG A 309 -16.87 5.18 -2.45
N GLN A 310 -17.33 4.07 -1.87
CA GLN A 310 -17.97 2.99 -2.59
C GLN A 310 -19.24 2.55 -1.87
N LYS A 311 -20.23 2.00 -2.59
CA LYS A 311 -21.52 1.61 -1.99
C LYS A 311 -21.35 0.60 -0.84
N HIS A 312 -20.38 -0.30 -0.96
CA HIS A 312 -20.09 -1.35 0.04
C HIS A 312 -19.19 -0.85 1.18
N SER A 313 -18.53 0.31 1.05
CA SER A 313 -17.73 0.91 2.11
C SER A 313 -17.70 2.43 1.98
N GLN A 314 -18.24 3.14 2.97
CA GLN A 314 -18.31 4.61 2.97
C GLN A 314 -17.00 5.27 3.41
N GLY A 315 -16.06 4.50 3.97
CA GLY A 315 -14.83 5.02 4.55
C GLY A 315 -15.03 5.53 5.97
N ALA A 316 -13.94 5.93 6.62
CA ALA A 316 -13.93 6.36 8.02
C ALA A 316 -13.45 7.82 8.14
N THR A 317 -13.97 8.51 9.15
CA THR A 317 -13.34 9.73 9.69
C THR A 317 -12.06 9.35 10.45
N LEU A 318 -11.17 10.32 10.73
CA LEU A 318 -9.96 10.06 11.51
C LEU A 318 -10.28 9.57 12.94
N ASN A 319 -11.35 10.07 13.57
CA ASN A 319 -11.76 9.60 14.90
C ASN A 319 -12.28 8.15 14.87
N GLU A 320 -13.11 7.81 13.89
CA GLU A 320 -13.59 6.43 13.71
C GLU A 320 -12.43 5.46 13.42
N LEU A 321 -11.45 5.89 12.64
CA LEU A 321 -10.23 5.13 12.39
C LEU A 321 -9.39 4.94 13.66
N ALA A 322 -9.26 5.98 14.49
CA ALA A 322 -8.58 5.88 15.78
C ALA A 322 -9.27 4.85 16.69
N GLU A 323 -10.61 4.87 16.77
CA GLU A 323 -11.36 3.88 17.52
C GLU A 323 -11.22 2.46 16.95
N LEU A 324 -11.20 2.30 15.62
CA LEU A 324 -10.94 1.01 14.98
C LEU A 324 -9.55 0.48 15.35
N MET A 325 -8.53 1.34 15.34
CA MET A 325 -7.17 0.96 15.76
C MET A 325 -7.10 0.56 17.24
N ILE A 326 -7.79 1.28 18.14
CA ILE A 326 -7.90 0.90 19.56
C ILE A 326 -8.57 -0.48 19.69
N ARG A 327 -9.71 -0.70 19.00
CA ARG A 327 -10.40 -2.01 18.98
C ARG A 327 -9.52 -3.12 18.43
N ALA A 328 -8.64 -2.82 17.47
CA ALA A 328 -7.70 -3.77 16.92
C ALA A 328 -6.53 -4.12 17.87
N GLY A 329 -6.38 -3.39 18.98
CA GLY A 329 -5.37 -3.60 20.02
C GLY A 329 -4.23 -2.56 20.04
N ALA A 330 -4.33 -1.47 19.26
CA ALA A 330 -3.29 -0.47 19.20
C ALA A 330 -3.30 0.43 20.45
N ARG A 331 -2.16 0.53 21.13
CA ARG A 331 -1.93 1.55 22.15
C ARG A 331 -1.55 2.89 21.52
N ASP A 332 -0.77 2.85 20.45
CA ASP A 332 -0.36 4.02 19.70
C ASP A 332 -0.56 3.74 18.22
N ALA A 333 -1.12 4.71 17.49
CA ALA A 333 -1.42 4.57 16.08
C ALA A 333 -1.37 5.93 15.37
N MET A 334 -1.04 5.89 14.08
CA MET A 334 -1.06 7.04 13.18
C MET A 334 -1.78 6.67 11.88
N ASN A 335 -2.30 7.68 11.22
CA ASN A 335 -2.83 7.59 9.87
C ASN A 335 -1.67 7.55 8.87
N LEU A 336 -1.89 6.91 7.73
CA LEU A 336 -1.02 6.93 6.55
C LEU A 336 -1.78 7.60 5.40
N ASP A 337 -1.14 7.79 4.23
CA ASP A 337 -1.85 8.37 3.08
C ASP A 337 -3.13 7.57 2.76
N GLY A 338 -4.19 8.29 2.39
CA GLY A 338 -5.54 7.74 2.28
C GLY A 338 -6.14 7.88 0.89
N GLY A 339 -7.46 7.80 0.80
CA GLY A 339 -8.17 8.04 -0.45
C GLY A 339 -7.80 7.03 -1.54
N GLY A 340 -7.40 7.52 -2.72
CA GLY A 340 -6.98 6.65 -3.82
C GLY A 340 -5.67 5.90 -3.54
N SER A 341 -4.88 6.35 -2.58
CA SER A 341 -3.61 5.74 -2.19
C SER A 341 -3.78 4.52 -1.28
N THR A 342 -4.95 4.35 -0.64
CA THR A 342 -5.21 3.22 0.26
C THR A 342 -5.14 1.90 -0.49
N ALA A 343 -4.06 1.16 -0.24
CA ALA A 343 -3.82 -0.15 -0.81
C ALA A 343 -3.10 -1.05 0.21
N LEU A 344 -3.64 -2.24 0.44
CA LEU A 344 -3.04 -3.34 1.18
C LEU A 344 -2.76 -4.47 0.20
N SER A 345 -1.50 -4.90 0.15
CA SER A 345 -1.09 -6.04 -0.65
C SER A 345 -0.58 -7.19 0.22
N VAL A 346 -0.87 -8.43 -0.20
CA VAL A 346 -0.31 -9.65 0.38
C VAL A 346 0.29 -10.47 -0.75
N PHE A 347 1.59 -10.76 -0.67
CA PHE A 347 2.35 -11.41 -1.75
C PHE A 347 2.11 -10.81 -3.14
N GLY A 348 1.96 -9.48 -3.23
CA GLY A 348 1.74 -8.76 -4.48
C GLY A 348 0.32 -8.86 -5.07
N LEU A 349 -0.66 -9.39 -4.34
CA LEU A 349 -2.10 -9.26 -4.65
C LEU A 349 -2.68 -8.11 -3.82
N VAL A 350 -3.53 -7.27 -4.40
CA VAL A 350 -4.24 -6.18 -3.69
C VAL A 350 -5.50 -6.74 -3.05
N LEU A 351 -5.64 -6.59 -1.74
CA LEU A 351 -6.72 -7.20 -0.94
C LEU A 351 -7.95 -6.32 -0.81
N ASN A 352 -7.72 -5.02 -0.61
CA ASN A 352 -8.80 -4.06 -0.41
C ASN A 352 -9.33 -3.56 -1.76
N SER A 353 -10.43 -2.81 -1.78
CA SER A 353 -10.97 -2.22 -3.00
C SER A 353 -10.43 -0.80 -3.22
N PRO A 354 -9.50 -0.56 -4.16
CA PRO A 354 -8.99 0.78 -4.38
C PRO A 354 -10.11 1.71 -4.85
N SER A 355 -10.22 2.89 -4.23
CA SER A 355 -11.33 3.81 -4.50
C SER A 355 -11.30 4.44 -5.91
N GLU A 356 -10.17 4.33 -6.62
CA GLU A 356 -9.97 4.78 -8.00
C GLU A 356 -10.00 3.62 -9.02
N ARG A 357 -10.61 2.47 -8.64
CA ARG A 357 -10.70 1.20 -9.39
C ARG A 357 -9.40 0.40 -9.45
N THR A 358 -8.29 1.07 -9.72
CA THR A 358 -6.94 0.48 -9.62
C THR A 358 -6.24 1.05 -8.40
N GLU A 359 -5.27 0.32 -7.86
CA GLU A 359 -4.35 0.94 -6.91
C GLU A 359 -3.65 2.13 -7.58
N ARG A 360 -3.43 3.19 -6.81
CA ARG A 360 -2.68 4.36 -7.26
C ARG A 360 -1.19 4.08 -7.13
N ALA A 361 -0.40 4.62 -8.06
CA ALA A 361 1.04 4.70 -7.88
C ALA A 361 1.37 5.68 -6.74
N VAL A 362 2.01 5.19 -5.68
CA VAL A 362 2.40 5.95 -4.48
C VAL A 362 3.93 6.06 -4.39
N ALA A 363 4.40 6.94 -3.52
CA ALA A 363 5.83 7.22 -3.39
C ALA A 363 6.59 6.15 -2.60
N ASP A 364 5.99 5.66 -1.52
CA ASP A 364 6.58 4.68 -0.64
C ASP A 364 5.51 3.77 0.00
N CYS A 365 5.98 2.65 0.54
CA CYS A 365 5.16 1.73 1.31
C CYS A 365 5.96 1.13 2.47
N LEU A 366 5.24 0.60 3.47
CA LEU A 366 5.82 -0.25 4.49
C LEU A 366 5.52 -1.70 4.15
N THR A 367 6.52 -2.55 4.27
CA THR A 367 6.44 -3.97 3.99
C THR A 367 6.76 -4.80 5.24
N ILE A 368 6.06 -5.93 5.37
CA ILE A 368 6.40 -6.99 6.31
C ILE A 368 7.03 -8.10 5.49
N VAL A 369 8.34 -8.28 5.64
CA VAL A 369 9.11 -9.36 5.03
C VAL A 369 9.15 -10.52 6.01
N SER A 370 9.00 -11.74 5.51
CA SER A 370 9.23 -12.95 6.27
C SER A 370 10.32 -13.79 5.63
N ASP A 371 11.15 -14.42 6.46
CA ASP A 371 12.10 -15.45 6.01
C ASP A 371 11.41 -16.77 5.70
N TYR A 372 10.12 -16.91 6.03
CA TYR A 372 9.32 -18.02 5.57
C TYR A 372 9.31 -18.07 4.03
N ARG A 373 9.86 -19.14 3.48
CA ARG A 373 9.86 -19.43 2.04
C ARG A 373 8.89 -20.58 1.80
N GLY A 374 7.64 -20.27 1.47
CA GLY A 374 6.77 -21.23 0.79
C GLY A 374 7.39 -21.59 -0.57
N ALA A 375 7.15 -22.80 -1.08
CA ALA A 375 7.53 -23.13 -2.46
C ALA A 375 6.68 -22.28 -3.41
N PRO A 376 7.28 -21.53 -4.36
CA PRO A 376 6.52 -20.79 -5.34
C PRO A 376 5.80 -21.79 -6.26
N ILE A 377 4.47 -21.76 -6.24
CA ILE A 377 3.64 -22.43 -7.24
C ILE A 377 2.74 -21.36 -7.83
N ASP A 378 3.30 -20.57 -8.75
CA ASP A 378 2.45 -19.81 -9.65
C ASP A 378 1.84 -20.77 -10.66
N PHE A 379 0.57 -20.50 -10.99
CA PHE A 379 -0.18 -21.01 -12.13
C PHE A 379 -0.95 -22.32 -11.91
N ASP A 380 -2.28 -22.19 -11.86
CA ASP A 380 -3.16 -23.19 -12.47
C ASP A 380 -3.34 -22.83 -13.96
N PRO A 381 -2.75 -23.59 -14.90
CA PRO A 381 -2.87 -23.32 -16.33
C PRO A 381 -4.29 -23.30 -16.85
N SER A 382 -5.19 -24.06 -16.21
CA SER A 382 -6.54 -24.27 -16.71
C SER A 382 -7.41 -23.02 -16.64
N LEU A 383 -7.04 -22.06 -15.78
CA LEU A 383 -7.79 -20.83 -15.54
C LEU A 383 -7.22 -19.62 -16.30
N ALA A 384 -6.12 -19.78 -17.01
CA ALA A 384 -5.46 -18.71 -17.74
C ALA A 384 -6.34 -18.18 -18.88
N GLY A 385 -6.53 -16.85 -18.94
CA GLY A 385 -7.32 -16.22 -20.00
C GLY A 385 -8.83 -16.26 -19.77
N THR A 386 -9.27 -16.52 -18.53
CA THR A 386 -10.68 -16.45 -18.15
C THR A 386 -11.26 -15.04 -18.40
N VAL A 387 -12.42 -14.96 -19.06
CA VAL A 387 -13.15 -13.71 -19.31
C VAL A 387 -14.41 -13.63 -18.44
N TYR A 388 -14.47 -12.62 -17.56
CA TYR A 388 -15.62 -12.29 -16.72
C TYR A 388 -16.39 -11.09 -17.30
N ARG A 389 -17.69 -10.96 -16.97
CA ARG A 389 -18.48 -9.76 -17.28
C ARG A 389 -18.22 -8.67 -16.27
N ALA A 390 -18.25 -7.43 -16.75
CA ALA A 390 -18.28 -6.25 -15.91
C ALA A 390 -19.56 -6.20 -15.05
N ASP A 391 -19.46 -5.57 -13.88
CA ASP A 391 -20.56 -5.37 -12.92
C ASP A 391 -21.27 -6.66 -12.48
N GLN A 392 -20.52 -7.75 -12.31
CA GLN A 392 -21.03 -9.05 -11.87
C GLN A 392 -20.26 -9.58 -10.65
N VAL A 393 -20.82 -10.61 -10.03
CA VAL A 393 -20.26 -11.28 -8.86
C VAL A 393 -20.05 -12.76 -9.19
N TYR A 394 -18.85 -13.26 -8.97
CA TYR A 394 -18.44 -14.61 -9.35
C TYR A 394 -17.91 -15.38 -8.14
N SER A 395 -18.33 -16.65 -8.02
CA SER A 395 -17.62 -17.61 -7.21
C SER A 395 -16.28 -17.92 -7.87
N LEU A 396 -15.21 -17.92 -7.08
CA LEU A 396 -13.90 -18.27 -7.58
C LEU A 396 -13.71 -19.80 -7.55
N PRO A 397 -12.91 -20.38 -8.46
CA PRO A 397 -12.66 -21.83 -8.54
C PRO A 397 -11.78 -22.31 -7.39
N MET A 398 -12.28 -23.27 -6.59
CA MET A 398 -11.61 -23.80 -5.39
C MET A 398 -11.16 -25.25 -5.62
N PRO A 399 -10.07 -25.71 -4.99
CA PRO A 399 -9.80 -27.15 -4.86
C PRO A 399 -10.97 -27.87 -4.17
N GLU A 400 -11.35 -29.06 -4.64
CA GLU A 400 -12.56 -29.79 -4.19
C GLU A 400 -12.61 -30.12 -2.68
N ASP A 401 -11.49 -29.99 -1.95
CA ASP A 401 -11.37 -30.31 -0.52
C ASP A 401 -10.81 -29.16 0.34
N ALA A 402 -10.66 -27.95 -0.19
CA ALA A 402 -10.10 -26.84 0.57
C ALA A 402 -11.19 -26.03 1.31
N ASP A 403 -10.92 -25.61 2.55
CA ASP A 403 -11.78 -24.66 3.26
C ASP A 403 -11.58 -23.25 2.71
N PRO A 404 -12.57 -22.67 2.00
CA PRO A 404 -12.44 -21.32 1.43
C PRO A 404 -12.27 -20.25 2.51
N SER A 405 -12.64 -20.55 3.77
CA SER A 405 -12.47 -19.64 4.90
C SER A 405 -10.98 -19.34 5.18
N GLU A 406 -10.06 -20.21 4.74
CA GLU A 406 -8.62 -20.07 4.96
C GLU A 406 -7.90 -19.24 3.88
N PHE A 407 -8.56 -18.99 2.74
CA PHE A 407 -7.96 -18.31 1.59
C PHE A 407 -7.97 -16.78 1.72
N ILE A 408 -6.82 -16.15 1.46
CA ILE A 408 -6.70 -14.69 1.43
C ILE A 408 -6.76 -14.23 -0.02
N TRP A 409 -7.94 -13.81 -0.46
CA TRP A 409 -8.17 -13.37 -1.83
C TRP A 409 -7.65 -11.96 -2.10
N GLY A 410 -7.21 -11.75 -3.34
CA GLY A 410 -6.86 -10.43 -3.83
C GLY A 410 -6.84 -10.38 -5.36
N THR A 411 -6.66 -9.18 -5.88
CA THR A 411 -6.67 -8.90 -7.32
C THR A 411 -5.47 -8.05 -7.73
N GLY A 412 -5.22 -7.97 -9.03
CA GLY A 412 -4.27 -7.07 -9.66
C GLY A 412 -4.86 -6.48 -10.94
N GLY A 413 -4.38 -5.30 -11.37
CA GLY A 413 -4.78 -4.69 -12.65
C GLY A 413 -6.19 -4.08 -12.71
N GLY A 414 -6.84 -3.85 -11.56
CA GLY A 414 -8.12 -3.13 -11.50
C GLY A 414 -9.32 -3.90 -12.03
N ILE A 415 -9.25 -5.23 -12.04
CA ILE A 415 -10.34 -6.12 -12.49
C ILE A 415 -11.54 -6.13 -11.54
N GLY A 416 -11.41 -5.59 -10.33
CA GLY A 416 -12.39 -5.76 -9.27
C GLY A 416 -11.73 -6.01 -7.92
N TYR A 417 -12.50 -6.50 -6.96
CA TYR A 417 -12.08 -6.79 -5.59
C TYR A 417 -12.82 -8.01 -5.05
N THR A 418 -12.29 -8.56 -3.97
CA THR A 418 -12.85 -9.71 -3.25
C THR A 418 -13.17 -9.30 -1.82
N LEU A 419 -14.25 -9.85 -1.25
CA LEU A 419 -14.55 -9.71 0.18
C LEU A 419 -14.40 -11.06 0.88
N ALA A 420 -14.62 -11.08 2.19
CA ALA A 420 -14.55 -12.26 3.05
C ALA A 420 -15.53 -13.37 2.67
N ASP A 421 -16.47 -13.10 1.77
CA ASP A 421 -17.36 -14.10 1.17
C ASP A 421 -16.73 -14.88 0.01
N ASN A 422 -15.46 -14.62 -0.30
CA ASN A 422 -14.69 -15.27 -1.37
C ASN A 422 -15.28 -15.07 -2.77
N MET A 423 -16.08 -14.01 -2.95
CA MET A 423 -16.68 -13.67 -4.23
C MET A 423 -15.90 -12.54 -4.91
N LEU A 424 -15.53 -12.75 -6.18
CA LEU A 424 -14.99 -11.69 -7.03
C LEU A 424 -16.12 -10.77 -7.49
N ARG A 425 -15.98 -9.48 -7.18
CA ARG A 425 -16.84 -8.41 -7.68
C ARG A 425 -16.09 -7.66 -8.76
N THR A 426 -16.51 -7.85 -10.01
CA THR A 426 -15.80 -7.27 -11.16
C THR A 426 -16.03 -5.77 -11.27
N CYS A 427 -15.07 -5.08 -11.90
CA CYS A 427 -15.19 -3.66 -12.20
C CYS A 427 -16.22 -3.41 -13.31
N SER A 428 -16.60 -2.15 -13.49
CA SER A 428 -17.65 -1.72 -14.43
C SER A 428 -17.16 -1.48 -15.87
N VAL A 429 -15.89 -1.72 -16.15
CA VAL A 429 -15.24 -1.41 -17.43
C VAL A 429 -14.37 -2.57 -17.87
N SER A 430 -14.09 -2.65 -19.17
CA SER A 430 -13.15 -3.66 -19.65
C SER A 430 -11.76 -3.44 -19.05
N SER A 431 -11.13 -4.50 -18.54
CA SER A 431 -9.83 -4.45 -17.90
C SER A 431 -9.13 -5.81 -17.98
N ARG A 432 -7.81 -5.81 -17.78
CA ARG A 432 -7.00 -7.03 -17.70
C ARG A 432 -6.16 -6.98 -16.44
N GLY A 433 -6.03 -8.12 -15.80
CA GLY A 433 -5.28 -8.20 -14.56
C GLY A 433 -5.22 -9.63 -14.05
N THR A 434 -5.14 -9.77 -12.74
CA THR A 434 -5.01 -11.06 -12.08
C THR A 434 -6.03 -11.18 -10.96
N VAL A 435 -6.52 -12.39 -10.75
CA VAL A 435 -7.18 -12.77 -9.50
C VAL A 435 -6.38 -13.91 -8.89
N GLY A 436 -6.36 -13.97 -7.57
CA GLY A 436 -5.64 -15.01 -6.87
C GLY A 436 -5.94 -15.03 -5.38
N PHE A 437 -5.37 -16.02 -4.71
CA PHE A 437 -5.44 -16.15 -3.27
C PHE A 437 -4.11 -16.60 -2.69
N VAL A 438 -3.95 -16.37 -1.40
CA VAL A 438 -2.85 -16.88 -0.60
C VAL A 438 -3.38 -17.93 0.36
N TYR A 439 -2.69 -19.06 0.42
CA TYR A 439 -2.97 -20.18 1.32
C TYR A 439 -1.65 -20.79 1.79
N ASP A 440 -1.49 -20.96 3.10
CA ASP A 440 -0.27 -21.50 3.72
C ASP A 440 1.04 -20.79 3.29
N GLY A 441 0.95 -19.47 3.10
CA GLY A 441 2.06 -18.64 2.62
C GLY A 441 2.46 -18.86 1.16
N ILE A 442 1.62 -19.56 0.38
CA ILE A 442 1.78 -19.75 -1.07
C ILE A 442 0.72 -18.93 -1.79
N ARG A 443 1.15 -18.18 -2.81
CA ARG A 443 0.25 -17.42 -3.69
C ARG A 443 -0.14 -18.28 -4.89
N TYR A 444 -1.43 -18.33 -5.18
CA TYR A 444 -2.01 -18.87 -6.39
C TYR A 444 -2.65 -17.72 -7.17
N SER A 445 -2.24 -17.48 -8.42
CA SER A 445 -2.86 -16.43 -9.23
C SER A 445 -2.86 -16.74 -10.72
N TRP A 446 -3.84 -16.21 -11.43
CA TRP A 446 -4.00 -16.40 -12.88
C TRP A 446 -4.49 -15.12 -13.56
N PRO A 447 -4.12 -14.91 -14.84
CA PRO A 447 -4.54 -13.74 -15.59
C PRO A 447 -6.01 -13.86 -16.01
N VAL A 448 -6.75 -12.75 -15.92
CA VAL A 448 -8.16 -12.66 -16.27
C VAL A 448 -8.44 -11.37 -17.03
N GLU A 449 -9.49 -11.41 -17.84
CA GLU A 449 -10.07 -10.25 -18.52
C GLU A 449 -11.47 -9.99 -17.97
N VAL A 450 -11.79 -8.73 -17.69
CA VAL A 450 -13.16 -8.29 -17.47
C VAL A 450 -13.61 -7.60 -18.75
N SER A 451 -14.78 -8.00 -19.25
CA SER A 451 -15.37 -7.48 -20.47
C SER A 451 -16.67 -6.75 -20.15
N ALA A 452 -16.71 -5.45 -20.45
CA ALA A 452 -17.94 -4.65 -20.46
C ALA A 452 -18.70 -4.77 -21.80
N ALA A 453 -18.24 -5.63 -22.72
CA ALA A 453 -18.89 -5.83 -23.99
C ALA A 453 -20.30 -6.44 -23.78
N PRO A 454 -21.30 -5.98 -24.55
CA PRO A 454 -22.62 -6.62 -24.54
C PRO A 454 -22.48 -8.08 -24.98
N LEU A 455 -23.39 -8.93 -24.48
CA LEU A 455 -23.45 -10.32 -24.89
C LEU A 455 -23.71 -10.37 -26.39
N GLU A 456 -22.85 -11.06 -27.14
CA GLU A 456 -23.04 -11.17 -28.59
C GLU A 456 -23.79 -12.44 -28.94
N LYS A 457 -23.44 -13.58 -28.32
CA LYS A 457 -24.04 -14.87 -28.64
C LYS A 457 -24.16 -15.77 -27.42
N ALA A 458 -25.31 -16.43 -27.30
CA ALA A 458 -25.51 -17.59 -26.44
C ALA A 458 -25.69 -18.82 -27.33
N GLU A 459 -24.76 -19.76 -27.25
CA GLU A 459 -24.93 -21.06 -27.89
C GLU A 459 -25.68 -21.97 -26.93
N CYS A 460 -26.87 -22.42 -27.34
CA CYS A 460 -27.64 -23.45 -26.65
C CYS A 460 -27.57 -24.74 -27.48
N ARG A 461 -27.16 -25.85 -26.88
CA ARG A 461 -27.17 -27.17 -27.53
C ARG A 461 -27.71 -28.21 -26.56
N VAL A 462 -28.66 -29.01 -27.00
CA VAL A 462 -29.01 -30.25 -26.29
C VAL A 462 -27.88 -31.24 -26.57
N SER A 463 -27.06 -31.53 -25.57
CA SER A 463 -25.90 -32.41 -25.72
C SER A 463 -26.27 -33.89 -25.56
N TYR A 464 -27.40 -34.19 -24.91
CA TYR A 464 -27.88 -35.55 -24.68
C TYR A 464 -29.39 -35.55 -24.40
N TYR A 465 -30.10 -36.53 -24.96
CA TYR A 465 -31.51 -36.80 -24.64
C TYR A 465 -31.69 -38.31 -24.45
N ASP A 466 -32.17 -38.71 -23.27
CA ASP A 466 -32.60 -40.07 -22.96
C ASP A 466 -34.13 -40.13 -22.94
N PRO A 467 -34.78 -40.67 -24.00
CA PRO A 467 -36.24 -40.74 -24.07
C PRO A 467 -36.84 -41.74 -23.06
N GLU A 468 -36.10 -42.76 -22.63
CA GLU A 468 -36.59 -43.75 -21.67
C GLU A 468 -36.56 -43.19 -20.24
N ARG A 469 -35.52 -42.42 -19.92
CA ARG A 469 -35.36 -41.78 -18.59
C ARG A 469 -35.94 -40.36 -18.51
N LYS A 470 -36.36 -39.79 -19.64
CA LYS A 470 -36.85 -38.40 -19.77
C LYS A 470 -35.85 -37.36 -19.28
N ILE A 471 -34.56 -37.57 -19.54
CA ILE A 471 -33.47 -36.66 -19.16
C ILE A 471 -32.96 -35.94 -20.41
N SER A 472 -32.82 -34.61 -20.32
CA SER A 472 -32.22 -33.78 -21.36
C SER A 472 -31.07 -33.00 -20.76
N ARG A 473 -29.86 -33.17 -21.29
CA ARG A 473 -28.73 -32.32 -20.94
C ARG A 473 -28.66 -31.16 -21.91
N VAL A 474 -28.71 -29.94 -21.38
CA VAL A 474 -28.63 -28.71 -22.17
C VAL A 474 -27.37 -27.94 -21.80
N TYR A 475 -26.60 -27.59 -22.82
CA TYR A 475 -25.35 -26.85 -22.73
C TYR A 475 -25.57 -25.42 -23.18
N PHE A 476 -25.16 -24.46 -22.35
CA PHE A 476 -25.14 -23.04 -22.68
C PHE A 476 -23.72 -22.50 -22.65
N ARG A 477 -23.25 -21.92 -23.75
CA ARG A 477 -21.98 -21.21 -23.82
C ARG A 477 -22.20 -19.77 -24.24
N LEU A 478 -21.75 -18.85 -23.40
CA LEU A 478 -21.82 -17.42 -23.66
C LEU A 478 -20.50 -16.96 -24.30
N ILE A 479 -20.59 -16.17 -25.38
CA ILE A 479 -19.43 -15.71 -26.14
C ILE A 479 -19.52 -14.18 -26.31
N ASP A 480 -18.39 -13.50 -26.12
CA ASP A 480 -18.26 -12.05 -26.37
C ASP A 480 -17.99 -11.72 -27.84
N LYS A 481 -17.91 -10.43 -28.16
CA LYS A 481 -17.63 -9.94 -29.53
C LYS A 481 -16.28 -10.36 -30.12
N ALA A 482 -15.34 -10.78 -29.28
CA ALA A 482 -14.02 -11.24 -29.69
C ALA A 482 -13.98 -12.76 -29.87
N GLY A 483 -15.09 -13.47 -29.64
CA GLY A 483 -15.15 -14.92 -29.72
C GLY A 483 -14.67 -15.63 -28.45
N HIS A 484 -14.43 -14.90 -27.35
CA HIS A 484 -13.97 -15.50 -26.11
C HIS A 484 -15.13 -16.07 -25.28
N PRO A 485 -14.98 -17.27 -24.69
CA PRO A 485 -15.98 -17.82 -23.79
C PRO A 485 -16.08 -16.99 -22.50
N MET A 486 -17.31 -16.62 -22.13
CA MET A 486 -17.61 -15.89 -20.91
C MET A 486 -17.92 -16.86 -19.77
N ILE A 487 -16.89 -17.28 -19.05
CA ILE A 487 -16.95 -18.31 -18.01
C ILE A 487 -17.73 -17.79 -16.78
N TYR A 488 -18.46 -18.66 -16.09
CA TYR A 488 -19.22 -18.40 -14.85
C TYR A 488 -20.33 -17.35 -14.93
N SER A 489 -20.67 -16.87 -16.13
CA SER A 489 -21.76 -15.91 -16.31
C SER A 489 -23.10 -16.57 -15.94
N PRO A 490 -23.96 -15.93 -15.13
CA PRO A 490 -25.21 -16.53 -14.72
C PRO A 490 -26.11 -16.75 -15.94
N VAL A 491 -26.46 -18.02 -16.20
CA VAL A 491 -27.42 -18.42 -17.23
C VAL A 491 -28.75 -18.71 -16.55
N PHE A 492 -29.78 -17.93 -16.87
CA PHE A 492 -31.14 -18.21 -16.44
C PHE A 492 -31.85 -19.01 -17.52
N VAL A 493 -32.25 -20.23 -17.19
CA VAL A 493 -33.03 -21.09 -18.08
C VAL A 493 -34.48 -21.05 -17.65
N LYS A 494 -35.37 -20.64 -18.56
CA LYS A 494 -36.81 -20.73 -18.38
C LYS A 494 -37.33 -21.85 -19.29
N LEU A 495 -38.00 -22.83 -18.69
CA LEU A 495 -38.69 -23.90 -19.43
C LEU A 495 -40.12 -23.45 -19.74
N GLU A 496 -40.49 -23.42 -21.02
CA GLU A 496 -41.86 -23.12 -21.45
C GLU A 496 -42.62 -24.43 -21.71
N GLY A 497 -43.34 -24.90 -20.69
CA GLY A 497 -44.13 -26.14 -20.70
C GLY A 497 -43.41 -27.34 -20.05
N GLY A 498 -44.12 -28.08 -19.20
CA GLY A 498 -43.62 -29.24 -18.44
C GLY A 498 -43.36 -28.96 -16.95
N VAL A 499 -43.03 -30.02 -16.19
CA VAL A 499 -42.62 -29.97 -14.78
C VAL A 499 -41.25 -30.65 -14.67
N THR A 500 -40.27 -29.99 -14.06
CA THR A 500 -38.95 -30.58 -13.77
C THR A 500 -38.92 -31.14 -12.36
N ASP A 501 -38.62 -32.43 -12.22
CA ASP A 501 -38.52 -33.08 -10.91
C ASP A 501 -37.20 -32.72 -10.19
N ARG A 502 -36.12 -32.48 -10.94
CA ARG A 502 -34.82 -31.99 -10.46
C ARG A 502 -34.13 -31.19 -11.57
N LEU A 503 -33.48 -30.08 -11.21
CA LEU A 503 -32.57 -29.33 -12.07
C LEU A 503 -31.18 -29.37 -11.42
N ARG A 504 -30.18 -29.93 -12.10
CA ARG A 504 -28.79 -29.84 -11.66
C ARG A 504 -28.03 -28.89 -12.57
N HIS A 505 -27.33 -27.93 -11.99
CA HIS A 505 -26.49 -26.99 -12.71
C HIS A 505 -25.03 -27.24 -12.36
N THR A 506 -24.21 -27.46 -13.39
CA THR A 506 -22.75 -27.48 -13.29
C THR A 506 -22.16 -26.52 -14.32
N THR A 507 -20.94 -26.05 -14.10
CA THR A 507 -20.18 -25.28 -15.10
C THR A 507 -18.94 -26.07 -15.44
N ASP A 508 -18.71 -26.36 -16.73
CA ASP A 508 -17.53 -27.11 -17.15
C ASP A 508 -16.27 -26.23 -17.17
N SER A 509 -15.10 -26.85 -17.37
CA SER A 509 -13.81 -26.17 -17.46
C SER A 509 -13.68 -25.20 -18.65
N MET A 510 -14.63 -25.22 -19.58
CA MET A 510 -14.71 -24.33 -20.74
C MET A 510 -15.71 -23.18 -20.52
N GLY A 511 -16.27 -23.08 -19.31
CA GLY A 511 -17.16 -22.01 -18.88
C GLY A 511 -18.60 -22.12 -19.36
N ALA A 512 -19.03 -23.32 -19.73
CA ALA A 512 -20.40 -23.53 -20.15
C ALA A 512 -21.26 -24.10 -19.03
N SER A 513 -22.44 -23.50 -18.89
CA SER A 513 -23.46 -23.96 -17.96
C SER A 513 -24.14 -25.21 -18.54
N VAL A 514 -24.07 -26.30 -17.79
CA VAL A 514 -24.72 -27.56 -18.09
C VAL A 514 -25.90 -27.72 -17.15
N PHE A 515 -27.07 -27.93 -17.73
CA PHE A 515 -28.30 -28.22 -16.99
C PHE A 515 -28.75 -29.64 -17.33
N ASP A 516 -28.88 -30.47 -16.29
CA ASP A 516 -29.46 -31.82 -16.33
C ASP A 516 -30.91 -31.82 -15.84
#